data_AF-A0A923N8A1-F1
#
_entry.id   AF-A0A923N8A1-F1
#
_cell.length_a   1.000
_cell.length_b   1.000
_cell.length_c   1.000
_cell.angle_alpha   90.00
_cell.angle_beta   90.00
_cell.angle_gamma   90.00
#
_symmetry.space_group_name_H-M   'P 1'
#
loop_
_entity.id
_entity.type
_entity.pdbx_description
1 polymer ?
#
loop_
_entity_poly.entity_id
_entity_poly.type
_entity_poly.pdbx_seq_one_letter_code
_entity_poly.pdbx_strand_id
1 'polypeptide(L)'
;MKLGELKSIRNEGEYEKALALLRILRGAESGSKEYAYRSKLKRLVMDYESTHHPFGEEGFEEWAQQMQEGQAAEHKAAEIEKAEMDAARFIDNWRRFIEARKTIVKRKIKEKHTTQGRLAEMLHLRKAHLSNILNGRRTLNANVVVLMSHYLEIPYEKLLPPVEVAQGAIMAD
;
A
#
# COMPACT_ATOMS: atom_id res chain seq x y z
N MET A 1 -25.84 -14.46 22.27
CA MET A 1 -26.32 -13.88 21.00
C MET A 1 -25.24 -14.13 19.95
N LYS A 2 -25.53 -14.73 18.79
CA LYS A 2 -24.52 -14.99 17.77
C LYS A 2 -24.17 -13.67 17.06
N LEU A 3 -22.87 -13.41 16.82
CA LEU A 3 -22.43 -12.27 16.00
C LEU A 3 -23.07 -12.37 14.60
N GLY A 4 -23.75 -11.31 14.16
CA GLY A 4 -24.20 -11.15 12.76
C GLY A 4 -25.72 -11.14 12.51
N GLU A 5 -26.54 -11.68 13.41
CA GLU A 5 -27.98 -11.91 13.14
C GLU A 5 -28.92 -10.73 13.48
N LEU A 6 -28.44 -9.72 14.23
CA LEU A 6 -29.28 -8.59 14.61
C LEU A 6 -29.63 -7.73 13.39
N LYS A 7 -30.93 -7.55 13.10
CA LYS A 7 -31.44 -6.72 11.99
C LYS A 7 -31.96 -5.36 12.44
N SER A 8 -32.46 -5.26 13.67
CA SER A 8 -32.96 -4.04 14.32
C SER A 8 -32.94 -4.23 15.84
N ILE A 9 -32.88 -3.13 16.60
CA ILE A 9 -33.09 -3.12 18.06
C ILE A 9 -34.54 -2.73 18.30
N ARG A 10 -35.27 -3.51 19.10
CA ARG A 10 -36.73 -3.40 19.24
C ARG A 10 -37.20 -3.02 20.65
N ASN A 11 -36.29 -3.09 21.63
CA ASN A 11 -36.61 -2.85 23.02
C ASN A 11 -35.33 -2.49 23.81
N GLU A 12 -35.55 -1.99 25.03
CA GLU A 12 -34.48 -1.51 25.91
C GLU A 12 -33.47 -2.61 26.27
N GLY A 13 -33.93 -3.85 26.46
CA GLY A 13 -33.03 -4.97 26.75
C GLY A 13 -32.12 -5.37 25.59
N GLU A 14 -32.55 -5.16 24.34
CA GLU A 14 -31.69 -5.32 23.15
C GLU A 14 -30.73 -4.14 22.98
N TYR A 15 -31.17 -2.94 23.33
CA TYR A 15 -30.38 -1.73 23.32
C TYR A 15 -29.22 -1.79 24.31
N GLU A 16 -29.47 -2.14 25.58
CA GLU A 16 -28.41 -2.31 26.59
C GLU A 16 -27.38 -3.38 26.19
N LYS A 17 -27.85 -4.50 25.62
CA LYS A 17 -26.96 -5.54 25.09
C LYS A 17 -26.12 -5.01 23.93
N ALA A 18 -26.70 -4.21 23.03
CA ALA A 18 -25.98 -3.60 21.94
C ALA A 18 -24.89 -2.64 22.44
N LEU A 19 -25.19 -1.80 23.44
CA LEU A 19 -24.21 -0.92 24.09
C LEU A 19 -23.08 -1.70 24.77
N ALA A 20 -23.40 -2.78 25.48
CA ALA A 20 -22.40 -3.65 26.10
C ALA A 20 -21.47 -4.29 25.06
N LEU A 21 -22.03 -4.77 23.93
CA LEU A 21 -21.24 -5.32 22.83
C LEU A 21 -20.36 -4.26 22.17
N LEU A 22 -20.84 -3.02 22.00
CA LEU A 22 -20.04 -1.92 21.47
C LEU A 22 -18.82 -1.61 22.36
N ARG A 23 -18.96 -1.71 23.69
CA ARG A 23 -17.84 -1.54 24.64
C ARG A 23 -16.80 -2.65 24.47
N ILE A 24 -17.23 -3.90 24.31
CA ILE A 24 -16.32 -5.06 24.10
C ILE A 24 -15.60 -4.93 22.75
N LEU A 25 -16.30 -4.50 21.71
CA LEU A 25 -15.76 -4.37 20.36
C LEU A 25 -14.92 -3.10 20.15
N ARG A 26 -14.65 -2.30 21.19
CA ARG A 26 -13.94 -1.02 21.06
C ARG A 26 -12.54 -1.14 20.45
N GLY A 27 -11.87 -2.29 20.64
CA GLY A 27 -10.54 -2.58 20.11
C GLY A 27 -10.52 -3.51 18.89
N ALA A 28 -11.65 -3.68 18.19
CA ALA A 28 -11.68 -4.51 16.99
C ALA A 28 -10.75 -3.94 15.90
N GLU A 29 -9.85 -4.79 15.38
CA GLU A 29 -8.89 -4.41 14.34
C GLU A 29 -9.61 -3.97 13.06
N SER A 30 -9.09 -2.95 12.38
CA SER A 30 -9.65 -2.47 11.11
C SER A 30 -9.69 -3.60 10.08
N GLY A 31 -10.79 -3.72 9.34
CA GLY A 31 -10.99 -4.79 8.35
C GLY A 31 -11.39 -6.16 8.92
N SER A 32 -11.40 -6.34 10.25
CA SER A 32 -11.89 -7.57 10.89
C SER A 32 -13.42 -7.74 10.79
N LYS A 33 -13.91 -8.96 11.00
CA LYS A 33 -15.36 -9.24 11.06
C LYS A 33 -16.02 -8.55 12.24
N GLU A 34 -15.28 -8.45 13.34
CA GLU A 34 -15.63 -7.78 14.59
C GLU A 34 -15.81 -6.28 14.35
N TYR A 35 -14.94 -5.66 13.54
CA TYR A 35 -15.05 -4.27 13.14
C TYR A 35 -16.28 -4.01 12.26
N ALA A 36 -16.52 -4.86 11.25
CA ALA A 36 -17.72 -4.77 10.43
C ALA A 36 -19.01 -4.92 11.28
N TYR A 37 -18.98 -5.83 12.26
CA TYR A 37 -20.09 -6.05 13.18
C TYR A 37 -20.29 -4.87 14.14
N ARG A 38 -19.21 -4.28 14.66
CA ARG A 38 -19.25 -3.03 15.46
C ARG A 38 -19.92 -1.90 14.68
N SER A 39 -19.51 -1.68 13.44
CA SER A 39 -20.09 -0.63 12.58
C SER A 39 -21.58 -0.85 12.33
N LYS A 40 -22.00 -2.10 12.12
CA LYS A 40 -23.42 -2.46 12.01
C LYS A 40 -24.18 -2.20 13.32
N LEU A 41 -23.65 -2.64 14.46
CA LEU A 41 -24.23 -2.44 15.79
C LEU A 41 -24.44 -0.96 16.12
N LYS A 42 -23.46 -0.11 15.81
CA LYS A 42 -23.57 1.34 15.99
C LYS A 42 -24.78 1.91 15.25
N ARG A 43 -24.98 1.53 13.99
CA ARG A 43 -26.12 1.99 13.19
C ARG A 43 -27.46 1.57 13.80
N LEU A 44 -27.57 0.32 14.25
CA LEU A 44 -28.80 -0.19 14.88
C LEU A 44 -29.12 0.52 16.20
N VAL A 45 -28.09 0.87 16.97
CA VAL A 45 -28.22 1.69 18.19
C VAL A 45 -28.75 3.08 17.85
N MET A 46 -28.24 3.74 16.81
CA MET A 46 -28.73 5.04 16.35
C MET A 46 -30.20 5.00 15.91
N ASP A 47 -30.59 3.99 15.13
CA ASP A 47 -31.96 3.85 14.65
C ASP A 47 -32.95 3.70 15.82
N TYR A 48 -32.51 3.08 16.92
CA TYR A 48 -33.31 2.95 18.14
C TYR A 48 -33.30 4.22 19.01
N GLU A 49 -32.15 4.83 19.25
CA GLU A 49 -32.03 6.07 20.03
C GLU A 49 -32.83 7.22 19.40
N SER A 50 -32.75 7.39 18.08
CA SER A 50 -33.50 8.44 17.35
C SER A 50 -35.03 8.33 17.49
N THR A 51 -35.54 7.15 17.84
CA THR A 51 -36.98 6.89 17.98
C THR A 51 -37.46 6.83 19.43
N HIS A 52 -36.58 6.50 20.39
CA HIS A 52 -36.96 6.21 21.78
C HIS A 52 -36.30 7.11 22.82
N HIS A 53 -35.11 7.64 22.52
CA HIS A 53 -34.34 8.54 23.39
C HIS A 53 -33.79 9.69 22.55
N PRO A 54 -34.65 10.59 22.03
CA PRO A 54 -34.18 11.73 21.27
C PRO A 54 -33.39 12.63 22.23
N PHE A 55 -32.07 12.43 22.28
CA PHE A 55 -31.15 13.44 22.75
C PHE A 55 -31.50 14.73 22.00
N GLY A 56 -31.63 15.86 22.71
CA GLY A 56 -31.83 17.15 22.05
C GLY A 56 -30.81 17.33 20.92
N GLU A 57 -31.21 17.95 19.81
CA GLU A 57 -30.48 17.98 18.53
C GLU A 57 -28.96 18.19 18.68
N GLU A 58 -28.54 19.05 19.62
CA GLU A 58 -27.15 19.37 19.93
C GLU A 58 -26.29 18.18 20.37
N GLY A 59 -26.80 17.29 21.24
CA GLY A 59 -26.03 16.14 21.74
C GLY A 59 -25.90 15.01 20.72
N PHE A 60 -26.89 14.88 19.83
CA PHE A 60 -26.85 13.92 18.72
C PHE A 60 -25.88 14.38 17.62
N GLU A 61 -25.86 15.67 17.32
CA GLU A 61 -24.96 16.25 16.31
C GLU A 61 -23.48 16.15 16.72
N GLU A 62 -23.14 16.49 17.96
CA GLU A 62 -21.77 16.34 18.48
C GLU A 62 -21.29 14.88 18.46
N TRP A 63 -22.15 13.94 18.86
CA TRP A 63 -21.82 12.52 18.82
C TRP A 63 -21.69 12.00 17.38
N ALA A 64 -22.57 12.43 16.48
CA ALA A 64 -22.53 12.05 15.06
C ALA A 64 -21.26 12.59 14.38
N GLN A 65 -20.86 13.82 14.71
CA GLN A 65 -19.61 14.41 14.26
C GLN A 65 -18.40 13.61 14.76
N GLN A 66 -18.33 13.30 16.06
CA GLN A 66 -17.25 12.46 16.61
C GLN A 66 -17.19 11.07 15.96
N MET A 67 -18.34 10.50 15.59
CA MET A 67 -18.41 9.24 14.87
C MET A 67 -17.91 9.34 13.43
N GLN A 68 -18.30 10.39 12.70
CA GLN A 68 -17.81 10.66 11.35
C GLN A 68 -16.30 10.91 11.35
N GLU A 69 -15.80 11.71 12.29
CA GLU A 69 -14.37 11.97 12.47
C GLU A 69 -13.61 10.69 12.81
N GLY A 70 -14.16 9.85 13.69
CA GLY A 70 -13.58 8.55 14.02
C GLY A 70 -13.49 7.60 12.82
N GLN A 71 -14.55 7.53 12.00
CA GLN A 71 -14.54 6.72 10.77
C GLN A 71 -13.58 7.27 9.71
N ALA A 72 -13.50 8.59 9.55
CA ALA A 72 -12.57 9.24 8.64
C ALA A 72 -11.11 9.01 9.07
N ALA A 73 -10.83 9.07 10.37
CA ALA A 73 -9.53 8.75 10.94
C ALA A 73 -9.15 7.27 10.72
N GLU A 74 -10.09 6.34 10.95
CA GLU A 74 -9.91 4.90 10.71
C GLU A 74 -9.62 4.62 9.21
N HIS A 75 -10.35 5.24 8.29
CA HIS A 75 -10.11 5.12 6.84
C HIS A 75 -8.72 5.66 6.45
N LYS A 76 -8.39 6.86 6.93
CA LYS A 76 -7.09 7.48 6.66
C LYS A 76 -5.93 6.63 7.19
N ALA A 77 -6.08 6.04 8.38
CA ALA A 77 -5.08 5.14 8.94
C ALA A 77 -4.88 3.89 8.07
N ALA A 78 -5.97 3.27 7.58
CA ALA A 78 -5.90 2.13 6.69
C ALA A 78 -5.25 2.47 5.33
N GLU A 79 -5.50 3.67 4.79
CA GLU A 79 -4.85 4.16 3.57
C GLU A 79 -3.34 4.35 3.76
N ILE A 80 -2.92 4.90 4.91
CA ILE A 80 -1.50 5.07 5.25
C ILE A 80 -0.83 3.70 5.38
N GLU A 81 -1.42 2.77 6.12
CA GLU A 81 -0.87 1.40 6.30
C GLU A 81 -0.71 0.70 4.94
N LYS A 82 -1.73 0.79 4.07
CA LYS A 82 -1.65 0.24 2.71
C LYS A 82 -0.54 0.89 1.89
N ALA A 83 -0.40 2.22 1.94
CA ALA A 83 0.65 2.94 1.22
C ALA A 83 2.05 2.55 1.71
N GLU A 84 2.23 2.36 3.02
CA GLU A 84 3.48 1.89 3.61
C GLU A 84 3.82 0.46 3.17
N MET A 85 2.82 -0.45 3.15
CA MET A 85 3.00 -1.81 2.66
C MET A 85 3.37 -1.85 1.17
N ASP A 86 2.69 -1.06 0.34
CA ASP A 86 2.96 -0.95 -1.09
C ASP A 86 4.37 -0.39 -1.34
N ALA A 87 4.78 0.64 -0.58
CA ALA A 87 6.14 1.20 -0.65
C ALA A 87 7.21 0.18 -0.22
N ALA A 88 6.97 -0.57 0.86
CA ALA A 88 7.89 -1.61 1.32
C ALA A 88 8.07 -2.72 0.27
N ARG A 89 6.97 -3.18 -0.34
CA ARG A 89 6.99 -4.16 -1.44
C ARG A 89 7.76 -3.61 -2.64
N PHE A 90 7.52 -2.37 -3.03
CA PHE A 90 8.25 -1.71 -4.12
C PHE A 90 9.76 -1.68 -3.86
N ILE A 91 10.18 -1.29 -2.65
CA ILE A 91 11.60 -1.23 -2.28
C ILE A 91 12.25 -2.62 -2.35
N ASP A 92 11.57 -3.67 -1.88
CA ASP A 92 12.09 -5.04 -1.95
C ASP A 92 12.19 -5.55 -3.39
N ASN A 93 11.13 -5.36 -4.18
CA ASN A 93 11.11 -5.69 -5.61
C ASN A 93 12.25 -4.98 -6.36
N TRP A 94 12.44 -3.69 -6.07
CA TRP A 94 13.52 -2.90 -6.65
C TRP A 94 14.90 -3.43 -6.27
N ARG A 95 15.15 -3.75 -5.00
CA ARG A 95 16.42 -4.31 -4.54
C ARG A 95 16.74 -5.64 -5.24
N ARG A 96 15.77 -6.55 -5.30
CA ARG A 96 15.90 -7.84 -5.99
C ARG A 96 16.22 -7.63 -7.47
N PHE A 97 15.53 -6.69 -8.11
CA PHE A 97 15.78 -6.33 -9.51
C PHE A 97 17.20 -5.80 -9.75
N ILE A 98 17.66 -4.84 -8.94
CA ILE A 98 19.01 -4.25 -9.06
C ILE A 98 20.08 -5.33 -8.92
N GLU A 99 19.96 -6.22 -7.94
CA GLU A 99 20.93 -7.30 -7.73
C GLU A 99 20.87 -8.36 -8.85
N ALA A 100 19.69 -8.71 -9.35
CA ALA A 100 19.55 -9.61 -10.49
C ALA A 100 20.21 -9.00 -11.75
N ARG A 101 19.96 -7.72 -12.04
CA ARG A 101 20.57 -6.98 -13.15
C ARG A 101 22.09 -6.92 -13.03
N LYS A 102 22.60 -6.56 -11.85
CA LYS A 102 24.04 -6.51 -11.57
C LYS A 102 24.69 -7.87 -11.78
N THR A 103 24.03 -8.94 -11.33
CA THR A 103 24.51 -10.31 -11.49
C THR A 103 24.59 -10.73 -12.95
N ILE A 104 23.52 -10.50 -13.74
CA ILE A 104 23.52 -10.86 -15.17
C ILE A 104 24.56 -10.05 -15.96
N VAL A 105 24.69 -8.74 -15.69
CA VAL A 105 25.69 -7.90 -16.35
C VAL A 105 27.10 -8.36 -16.00
N LYS A 106 27.41 -8.61 -14.73
CA LYS A 106 28.74 -9.10 -14.31
C LYS A 106 29.06 -10.45 -14.94
N ARG A 107 28.09 -11.35 -15.02
CA ARG A 107 28.25 -12.64 -15.70
C ARG A 107 28.56 -12.46 -17.18
N LYS A 108 27.79 -11.62 -17.90
CA LYS A 108 28.02 -11.34 -19.33
C LYS A 108 29.36 -10.66 -19.62
N ILE A 109 29.81 -9.76 -18.74
CA ILE A 109 31.16 -9.16 -18.82
C ILE A 109 32.24 -10.26 -18.79
N LYS A 110 32.09 -11.25 -17.89
CA LYS A 110 33.03 -12.37 -17.80
C LYS A 110 32.96 -13.29 -19.03
N GLU A 111 31.76 -13.63 -19.49
CA GLU A 111 31.55 -14.47 -20.69
C GLU A 111 32.16 -13.84 -21.95
N LYS A 112 32.14 -12.52 -22.07
CA LYS A 112 32.72 -11.78 -23.20
C LYS A 112 34.20 -11.42 -22.99
N HIS A 113 34.85 -11.96 -21.97
CA HIS A 113 36.26 -11.69 -21.63
C HIS A 113 36.60 -10.19 -21.58
N THR A 114 35.67 -9.36 -21.11
CA THR A 114 35.83 -7.90 -21.02
C THR A 114 35.88 -7.46 -19.56
N THR A 115 36.03 -6.15 -19.33
CA THR A 115 36.01 -5.56 -17.99
C THR A 115 34.88 -4.55 -17.86
N GLN A 116 34.49 -4.22 -16.63
CA GLN A 116 33.54 -3.14 -16.39
C GLN A 116 34.06 -1.79 -16.91
N GLY A 117 35.37 -1.55 -16.90
CA GLY A 117 35.97 -0.34 -17.48
C GLY A 117 35.77 -0.27 -18.99
N ARG A 118 36.11 -1.36 -19.69
CA ARG A 118 35.95 -1.47 -21.14
C ARG A 118 34.49 -1.42 -21.56
N LEU A 119 33.59 -2.06 -20.81
CA LEU A 119 32.14 -1.90 -21.04
C LEU A 119 31.72 -0.43 -20.87
N ALA A 120 32.20 0.27 -19.85
CA ALA A 120 31.86 1.69 -19.68
C ALA A 120 32.32 2.52 -20.89
N GLU A 121 33.53 2.29 -21.40
CA GLU A 121 34.05 2.93 -22.60
C GLU A 121 33.17 2.66 -23.84
N MET A 122 32.78 1.40 -24.07
CA MET A 122 31.88 1.01 -25.17
C MET A 122 30.49 1.66 -25.09
N LEU A 123 30.06 2.01 -23.87
CA LEU A 123 28.80 2.70 -23.62
C LEU A 123 28.94 4.23 -23.61
N HIS A 124 30.15 4.76 -23.89
CA HIS A 124 30.49 6.18 -23.75
C HIS A 124 30.23 6.73 -22.34
N LEU A 125 30.48 5.91 -21.32
CA LEU A 125 30.31 6.24 -19.90
C LEU A 125 31.65 6.25 -19.18
N ARG A 126 31.75 7.10 -18.15
CA ARG A 126 32.81 6.94 -17.13
C ARG A 126 32.57 5.65 -16.35
N LYS A 127 33.63 4.92 -15.98
CA LYS A 127 33.56 3.70 -15.15
C LYS A 127 32.74 3.91 -13.85
N ALA A 128 32.91 5.06 -13.21
CA ALA A 128 32.14 5.43 -12.02
C ALA A 128 30.63 5.56 -12.30
N HIS A 129 30.26 6.10 -13.47
CA HIS A 129 28.87 6.21 -13.88
C HIS A 129 28.25 4.82 -14.07
N LEU A 130 28.92 3.92 -14.82
CA LEU A 130 28.45 2.54 -14.95
C LEU A 130 28.36 1.83 -13.59
N SER A 131 29.32 2.04 -12.69
CA SER A 131 29.26 1.48 -11.33
C SER A 131 28.03 1.97 -10.55
N ASN A 132 27.71 3.26 -10.63
CA ASN A 132 26.53 3.82 -9.98
C ASN A 132 25.23 3.24 -10.56
N ILE A 133 25.19 3.01 -11.87
CA ILE A 133 24.07 2.34 -12.53
C ILE A 133 23.92 0.89 -12.03
N LEU A 134 24.99 0.11 -12.03
CA LEU A 134 24.94 -1.30 -11.62
C LEU A 134 24.57 -1.47 -10.14
N ASN A 135 24.91 -0.49 -9.28
CA ASN A 135 24.54 -0.49 -7.87
C ASN A 135 23.22 0.24 -7.57
N GLY A 136 22.42 0.57 -8.60
CA GLY A 136 21.10 1.19 -8.43
C GLY A 136 21.12 2.62 -7.90
N ARG A 137 22.27 3.30 -7.89
CA ARG A 137 22.42 4.72 -7.48
C ARG A 137 22.08 5.70 -8.60
N ARG A 138 21.98 5.20 -9.84
CA ARG A 138 21.58 5.91 -11.05
C ARG A 138 20.70 5.01 -11.91
N THR A 139 19.73 5.62 -12.57
CA THR A 139 18.87 4.95 -13.55
C THR A 139 19.63 4.72 -14.86
N LEU A 140 19.19 3.72 -15.62
CA LEU A 140 19.61 3.53 -17.00
C LEU A 140 18.82 4.50 -17.89
N ASN A 141 19.48 5.17 -18.81
CA ASN A 141 18.77 5.85 -19.91
C ASN A 141 18.57 4.88 -21.08
N ALA A 142 17.64 5.21 -21.98
CA ALA A 142 17.28 4.35 -23.10
C ALA A 142 18.49 3.97 -23.98
N ASN A 143 19.37 4.94 -24.28
CA ASN A 143 20.58 4.70 -25.09
C ASN A 143 21.49 3.65 -24.45
N VAL A 144 21.74 3.75 -23.14
CA VAL A 144 22.57 2.79 -22.41
C VAL A 144 21.89 1.42 -22.35
N VAL A 145 20.56 1.35 -22.20
CA VAL A 145 19.84 0.05 -22.25
C VAL A 145 20.03 -0.63 -23.61
N VAL A 146 19.83 0.11 -24.71
CA VAL A 146 19.98 -0.43 -26.06
C VAL A 146 21.40 -0.92 -26.30
N LEU A 147 22.40 -0.10 -25.96
CA LEU A 147 23.81 -0.47 -26.11
C LEU A 147 24.20 -1.65 -25.22
N MET A 148 23.78 -1.67 -23.95
CA MET A 148 24.06 -2.80 -23.05
C MET A 148 23.38 -4.09 -23.53
N SER A 149 22.13 -4.00 -23.97
CA SER A 149 21.38 -5.12 -24.53
C SER A 149 22.11 -5.71 -25.73
N HIS A 150 22.53 -4.86 -26.67
CA HIS A 150 23.26 -5.27 -27.86
C HIS A 150 24.64 -5.86 -27.52
N TYR A 151 25.47 -5.16 -26.75
CA TYR A 151 26.85 -5.59 -26.50
C TYR A 151 26.94 -6.81 -25.59
N LEU A 152 26.04 -6.93 -24.60
CA LEU A 152 26.06 -8.03 -23.64
C LEU A 152 25.09 -9.17 -24.00
N GLU A 153 24.27 -9.00 -25.05
CA GLU A 153 23.21 -9.93 -25.45
C GLU A 153 22.29 -10.24 -24.26
N ILE A 154 21.82 -9.18 -23.60
CA ILE A 154 20.89 -9.25 -22.48
C ILE A 154 19.54 -8.69 -22.94
N PRO A 155 18.44 -9.45 -22.83
CA PRO A 155 17.11 -8.92 -23.14
C PRO A 155 16.82 -7.63 -22.35
N TYR A 156 16.20 -6.63 -22.98
CA TYR A 156 16.00 -5.31 -22.38
C TYR A 156 15.15 -5.38 -21.11
N GLU A 157 14.25 -6.35 -20.99
CA GLU A 157 13.40 -6.63 -19.83
C GLU A 157 14.20 -7.01 -18.58
N LYS A 158 15.44 -7.49 -18.76
CA LYS A 158 16.36 -7.80 -17.66
C LYS A 158 17.22 -6.61 -17.24
N LEU A 159 17.18 -5.51 -18.01
CA LEU A 159 17.93 -4.28 -17.76
C LEU A 159 17.03 -3.16 -17.22
N LEU A 160 15.78 -3.13 -17.69
CA LEU A 160 14.76 -2.17 -17.25
C LEU A 160 14.06 -2.67 -15.98
N PRO A 161 13.87 -1.79 -14.99
CA PRO A 161 13.09 -2.15 -13.81
C PRO A 161 11.66 -2.53 -14.20
N PRO A 162 10.99 -3.38 -13.41
CA PRO A 162 9.57 -3.62 -13.59
C PRO A 162 8.84 -2.28 -13.48
N VAL A 163 8.04 -1.96 -14.50
CA VAL A 163 7.14 -0.80 -14.45
C VAL A 163 6.00 -1.19 -13.52
N GLU A 164 6.11 -0.84 -12.24
CA GLU A 164 4.92 -0.81 -11.39
C GLU A 164 4.17 0.46 -11.78
N VAL A 165 3.06 0.29 -12.49
CA VAL A 165 2.10 1.35 -12.75
C VAL A 165 1.61 1.79 -11.37
N ALA A 166 2.20 2.86 -10.83
CA ALA A 166 1.60 3.57 -9.73
C ALA A 166 0.27 4.09 -10.28
N GLN A 167 -0.82 3.38 -10.00
CA GLN A 167 -2.18 3.67 -10.47
C GLN A 167 -2.71 5.05 -10.02
N GLY A 168 -1.89 5.92 -9.44
CA GLY A 168 -2.23 7.29 -9.08
C GLY A 168 -1.26 8.38 -9.56
N ALA A 169 -0.17 8.06 -10.27
CA ALA A 169 0.87 9.07 -10.60
C ALA A 169 0.92 9.50 -12.08
N ILE A 170 0.17 8.86 -12.97
CA ILE A 170 0.21 9.13 -14.44
C ILE A 170 -1.13 9.70 -14.96
N MET A 171 -2.03 10.15 -14.08
CA MET A 171 -3.32 10.77 -14.46
C MET A 171 -3.48 12.18 -13.91
N ALA A 172 -2.36 12.90 -13.72
CA ALA A 172 -2.37 14.32 -13.41
C ALA A 172 -1.51 15.06 -14.44
N ASP A 173 -2.06 15.18 -15.65
CA ASP A 173 -1.73 16.23 -16.62
C ASP A 173 -3.04 16.91 -17.04
#